data_AF-R4K9M6-F1
#
_entry.id   AF-R4K9M6-F1
#
_cell.length_a   1.000
_cell.length_b   1.000
_cell.length_c   1.000
_cell.angle_alpha   90.00
_cell.angle_beta   90.00
_cell.angle_gamma   90.00
#
_symmetry.space_group_name_H-M   'P 1'
#
loop_
_entity.id
_entity.type
_entity.pdbx_description
1 polymer ?
#
loop_
_entity_poly.entity_id
_entity_poly.type
_entity_poly.pdbx_seq_one_letter_code
_entity_poly.pdbx_strand_id
1 'polypeptide(L)'
;MDIENVFKEFPSMETHRISLKELKEDYDKDLFGFFSDRKVMEYYDIKPLETIDDARRLIGRFIDKYSLLREYAFFKGEFRDLIMLSLLKKDYIKNI
;
A
#
# COMPACT_ATOMS: atom_id res chain seq x y z
N MET A 1 12.52 4.65 21.14
CA MET A 1 12.11 4.32 19.77
C MET A 1 12.94 5.18 18.84
N ASP A 2 13.83 4.56 18.09
CA ASP A 2 14.74 5.28 17.20
C ASP A 2 13.99 5.65 15.92
N ILE A 3 13.63 6.92 15.77
CA ILE A 3 12.82 7.43 14.65
C ILE A 3 13.47 7.09 13.30
N GLU A 4 14.80 7.00 13.24
CA GLU A 4 15.51 6.65 12.02
C GLU A 4 15.30 5.18 11.58
N ASN A 5 15.01 4.27 12.52
CA ASN A 5 14.77 2.87 12.20
C ASN A 5 13.30 2.57 11.85
N VAL A 6 12.35 3.45 12.23
CA VAL A 6 10.91 3.31 11.91
C VAL A 6 10.67 3.26 10.40
N PHE A 7 11.50 3.94 9.62
CA PHE A 7 11.37 4.01 8.16
C PHE A 7 12.29 3.07 7.40
N LYS A 8 13.15 2.29 8.10
CA LYS A 8 14.00 1.26 7.47
C LYS A 8 13.26 -0.07 7.29
N GLU A 9 12.37 -0.41 8.21
CA GLU A 9 11.62 -1.66 8.18
C GLU A 9 10.15 -1.44 7.80
N PHE A 10 9.48 -2.50 7.34
CA PHE A 10 8.04 -2.45 7.10
C PHE A 10 7.31 -2.40 8.44
N PRO A 11 6.40 -1.43 8.67
CA PRO A 11 5.70 -1.32 9.94
C PRO A 11 4.74 -2.51 10.09
N SER A 12 4.88 -3.25 11.19
CA SER A 12 3.86 -4.19 11.64
C SER A 12 2.89 -3.49 12.59
N MET A 13 1.61 -3.84 12.52
CA MET A 13 0.60 -3.36 13.46
C MET A 13 -0.22 -4.53 13.96
N GLU A 14 -0.43 -4.61 15.26
CA GLU A 14 -1.13 -5.72 15.89
C GLU A 14 -2.25 -5.22 16.78
N THR A 15 -3.35 -5.95 16.74
CA THR A 15 -4.48 -5.85 17.67
C THR A 15 -4.69 -7.22 18.29
N HIS A 16 -5.60 -7.32 19.26
CA HIS A 16 -5.96 -8.59 19.89
C HIS A 16 -6.41 -9.71 18.91
N ARG A 17 -6.80 -9.38 17.66
CA ARG A 17 -7.33 -10.34 16.69
C ARG A 17 -6.72 -10.25 15.28
N ILE A 18 -5.93 -9.20 15.00
CA ILE A 18 -5.49 -8.87 13.64
C ILE A 18 -4.03 -8.45 13.70
N SER A 19 -3.21 -9.01 12.81
CA SER A 19 -1.84 -8.56 12.54
C SER A 19 -1.77 -8.07 11.11
N LEU A 20 -1.38 -6.82 10.93
CA LEU A 20 -1.11 -6.20 9.63
C LEU A 20 0.39 -6.26 9.39
N LYS A 21 0.77 -6.93 8.30
CA LYS A 21 2.16 -7.21 7.93
C LYS A 21 2.42 -6.76 6.50
N GLU A 22 3.69 -6.73 6.15
CA GLU A 22 4.14 -6.51 4.77
C GLU A 22 3.50 -7.51 3.80
N LEU A 23 3.00 -7.01 2.67
CA LEU A 23 2.54 -7.85 1.57
C LEU A 23 3.75 -8.45 0.84
N LYS A 24 3.75 -9.76 0.66
CA LYS A 24 4.82 -10.49 -0.03
C LYS A 24 4.30 -11.16 -1.29
N GLU A 25 5.20 -11.40 -2.24
CA GLU A 25 4.91 -12.04 -3.53
C GLU A 25 4.32 -13.45 -3.38
N ASP A 26 4.69 -14.18 -2.33
CA ASP A 26 4.19 -15.53 -2.05
C ASP A 26 2.77 -15.56 -1.46
N TYR A 27 2.14 -14.39 -1.25
CA TYR A 27 0.73 -14.27 -0.84
C TYR A 27 -0.23 -14.24 -2.04
N ASP A 28 0.26 -14.59 -3.23
CA ASP A 28 -0.49 -14.63 -4.49
C ASP A 28 -1.76 -15.50 -4.41
N LYS A 29 -1.68 -16.67 -3.79
CA LYS A 29 -2.81 -17.60 -3.64
C LYS A 29 -3.90 -17.04 -2.72
N ASP A 30 -3.51 -16.45 -1.60
CA ASP A 30 -4.46 -15.88 -0.65
C ASP A 30 -5.16 -14.67 -1.28
N LEU A 31 -4.39 -13.78 -1.91
CA LEU A 31 -4.96 -12.63 -2.62
C LEU A 31 -5.89 -13.07 -3.74
N PHE A 32 -5.49 -14.06 -4.55
CA PHE A 32 -6.34 -14.63 -5.59
C PHE A 32 -7.64 -15.20 -5.00
N GLY A 33 -7.58 -15.91 -3.86
CA GLY A 33 -8.76 -16.44 -3.18
C GLY A 33 -9.80 -15.38 -2.85
N PHE A 34 -9.37 -14.20 -2.39
CA PHE A 34 -10.28 -13.08 -2.12
C PHE A 34 -10.75 -12.36 -3.39
N PHE A 35 -9.81 -12.03 -4.28
CA PHE A 35 -10.08 -11.17 -5.43
C PHE A 35 -10.65 -11.91 -6.65
N SER A 36 -10.71 -13.24 -6.64
CA SER A 36 -11.48 -14.04 -7.62
C SER A 36 -12.94 -14.23 -7.20
N ASP A 37 -13.27 -14.00 -5.92
CA ASP A 37 -14.65 -14.09 -5.43
C ASP A 37 -15.46 -12.89 -5.93
N ARG A 38 -16.44 -13.17 -6.79
CA ARG A 38 -17.33 -12.16 -7.38
C ARG A 38 -18.13 -11.39 -6.34
N LYS A 39 -18.46 -12.01 -5.21
CA LYS A 39 -19.19 -11.37 -4.11
C LYS A 39 -18.30 -10.39 -3.35
N VAL A 40 -17.03 -10.74 -3.14
CA VAL A 40 -16.05 -9.81 -2.53
C VAL A 40 -15.81 -8.63 -3.46
N MET A 41 -15.75 -8.88 -4.77
CA MET A 41 -15.45 -7.90 -5.81
C MET A 41 -16.67 -7.10 -6.31
N GLU A 42 -17.87 -7.33 -5.77
CA GLU A 42 -19.13 -6.72 -6.27
C GLU A 42 -19.09 -5.19 -6.31
N TYR A 43 -18.37 -4.58 -5.35
CA TYR A 43 -18.26 -3.12 -5.20
C TYR A 43 -16.92 -2.55 -5.66
N TYR A 44 -16.06 -3.37 -6.27
CA TYR A 44 -14.79 -2.93 -6.81
C TYR A 44 -14.95 -2.42 -8.25
N ASP A 45 -14.09 -1.47 -8.63
CA ASP A 45 -14.03 -0.86 -9.97
C ASP A 45 -13.28 -1.71 -11.00
N ILE A 46 -12.75 -2.86 -10.57
CA ILE A 46 -12.03 -3.82 -11.41
C ILE A 46 -12.75 -5.16 -11.43
N LYS A 47 -12.55 -5.89 -12.52
CA LYS A 47 -13.08 -7.26 -12.62
C LYS A 47 -12.38 -8.17 -11.61
N PRO A 48 -13.07 -9.20 -11.10
CA PRO A 48 -12.44 -10.26 -10.34
C PRO A 48 -11.27 -10.86 -11.11
N LEU A 49 -10.24 -11.30 -10.38
CA LEU A 49 -9.06 -11.93 -10.96
C LEU A 49 -9.43 -13.29 -11.55
N GLU A 50 -8.82 -13.63 -12.70
CA GLU A 50 -9.10 -14.87 -13.41
C GLU A 50 -7.98 -15.90 -13.20
N THR A 51 -6.76 -15.44 -12.94
CA THR A 51 -5.57 -16.27 -12.77
C THR A 51 -4.75 -15.86 -11.55
N ILE A 52 -3.96 -16.81 -11.01
CA ILE A 52 -2.97 -16.51 -9.96
C ILE A 52 -1.93 -15.48 -10.46
N ASP A 53 -1.61 -15.49 -11.76
CA ASP A 53 -0.70 -14.50 -12.34
C ASP A 53 -1.29 -13.07 -12.31
N ASP A 54 -2.61 -12.91 -12.36
CA ASP A 54 -3.23 -11.60 -12.11
C ASP A 54 -2.96 -11.12 -10.69
N ALA A 55 -3.02 -12.02 -9.71
CA ALA A 55 -2.72 -11.71 -8.31
C ALA A 55 -1.25 -11.33 -8.13
N ARG A 56 -0.31 -12.08 -8.72
CA ARG A 56 1.12 -11.73 -8.72
C ARG A 56 1.38 -10.34 -9.28
N ARG A 57 0.78 -10.03 -10.44
CA ARG A 57 0.88 -8.69 -11.05
C ARG A 57 0.31 -7.60 -10.14
N LEU A 58 -0.78 -7.87 -9.43
CA LEU A 58 -1.40 -6.92 -8.51
C LEU A 58 -0.55 -6.71 -7.25
N ILE A 59 0.04 -7.77 -6.69
CA ILE A 59 0.98 -7.69 -5.56
C ILE A 59 2.18 -6.83 -5.94
N GLY A 60 2.81 -7.10 -7.09
CA GLY A 60 3.94 -6.30 -7.58
C GLY A 60 3.59 -4.82 -7.68
N ARG A 61 2.41 -4.48 -8.22
CA ARG A 61 1.93 -3.08 -8.28
C ARG A 61 1.76 -2.44 -6.90
N PHE A 62 1.30 -3.18 -5.90
CA PHE A 62 1.16 -2.67 -4.54
C PHE A 62 2.52 -2.44 -3.87
N ILE A 63 3.45 -3.38 -4.05
CA ILE A 63 4.82 -3.28 -3.54
C ILE A 63 5.54 -2.10 -4.20
N ASP A 64 5.50 -1.97 -5.52
CA ASP A 64 6.10 -0.87 -6.27
C ASP A 64 5.55 0.49 -5.80
N LYS A 65 4.23 0.60 -5.68
CA LYS A 65 3.58 1.84 -5.20
C LYS A 65 4.00 2.20 -3.79
N TYR A 66 4.14 1.20 -2.91
CA TYR A 66 4.58 1.42 -1.54
C TYR A 66 6.05 1.87 -1.47
N SER A 67 6.92 1.22 -2.22
CA SER A 67 8.33 1.57 -2.35
C SER A 67 8.50 3.01 -2.88
N LEU A 68 7.76 3.36 -3.93
CA LEU A 68 7.74 4.72 -4.48
C LEU A 68 7.31 5.76 -3.44
N LEU A 69 6.29 5.47 -2.64
CA LEU A 69 5.85 6.38 -1.57
C LEU A 69 6.93 6.56 -0.48
N ARG A 70 7.72 5.51 -0.18
CA ARG A 70 8.88 5.63 0.72
C ARG A 70 9.98 6.50 0.12
N GLU A 71 10.29 6.34 -1.16
CA GLU A 71 11.24 7.19 -1.86
C GLU A 71 10.76 8.65 -1.93
N TYR A 72 9.47 8.90 -2.19
CA TYR A 72 8.92 10.26 -2.11
C TYR A 72 9.04 10.86 -0.71
N ALA A 73 8.86 10.04 0.32
CA ALA A 73 9.10 10.45 1.68
C ALA A 73 10.60 10.66 1.97
N PHE A 74 11.53 10.16 1.14
CA PHE A 74 12.97 10.32 1.31
C PHE A 74 13.61 10.96 0.07
N PHE A 75 13.70 12.30 0.04
CA PHE A 75 14.24 13.03 -1.11
C PHE A 75 15.24 14.11 -0.68
N LYS A 76 16.32 14.27 -1.48
CA LYS A 76 17.50 15.12 -1.19
C LYS A 76 18.24 14.75 0.11
N GLY A 77 18.30 13.47 0.43
CA GLY A 77 19.02 12.97 1.60
C GLY A 77 18.30 13.19 2.93
N GLU A 78 17.02 13.56 2.89
CA GLU A 78 16.23 13.81 4.09
C GLU A 78 14.83 13.20 3.97
N PHE A 79 14.29 12.73 5.10
CA PHE A 79 12.91 12.26 5.17
C PHE A 79 11.93 13.46 5.29
N ARG A 80 10.77 13.36 4.65
CA ARG A 80 9.74 14.38 4.51
C ARG A 80 8.40 13.74 4.85
N ASP A 81 7.70 14.31 5.82
CA ASP A 81 6.38 13.83 6.22
C ASP A 81 5.31 14.20 5.17
N LEU A 82 4.78 13.19 4.48
CA LEU A 82 3.83 13.35 3.38
C LEU A 82 2.39 13.66 3.84
N ILE A 83 2.09 13.59 5.15
CA ILE A 83 0.75 13.87 5.68
C ILE A 83 0.33 15.33 5.42
N MET A 84 1.29 16.27 5.40
CA MET A 84 1.03 17.70 5.13
C MET A 84 0.80 18.03 3.64
N LEU A 85 1.37 17.28 2.70
CA LEU A 85 1.31 17.65 1.26
C LEU A 85 -0.06 17.39 0.62
N SER A 86 -0.81 16.40 1.11
CA SER A 86 -2.15 16.09 0.57
C SER A 86 -3.22 17.10 1.01
N LEU A 87 -3.10 17.65 2.22
CA LEU A 87 -3.99 18.67 2.77
C LEU A 87 -3.65 20.06 2.24
N LEU A 88 -2.35 20.44 2.25
CA LEU A 88 -1.91 21.74 1.71
C LEU A 88 -2.14 21.90 0.21
N LYS A 89 -1.99 20.82 -0.60
CA LYS A 89 -2.29 20.90 -2.05
C LYS A 89 -3.79 21.09 -2.33
N LYS A 90 -4.66 20.46 -1.54
CA LYS A 90 -6.12 20.64 -1.65
C LYS A 90 -6.54 22.05 -1.27
N ASP A 91 -5.95 22.62 -0.22
CA ASP A 91 -6.25 23.98 0.21
C ASP A 91 -5.63 25.05 -0.69
N TYR A 92 -4.48 24.77 -1.31
CA TYR A 92 -3.86 25.65 -2.31
C TYR A 92 -4.69 25.73 -3.60
N ILE A 93 -5.18 24.60 -4.11
CA ILE A 93 -5.98 24.56 -5.35
C ILE A 93 -7.40 25.13 -5.13
N LYS A 94 -7.92 25.11 -3.89
CA LYS A 94 -9.22 25.74 -3.56
C LYS A 94 -9.16 27.27 -3.50
N ASN A 95 -7.97 27.84 -3.36
CA ASN A 95 -7.75 29.29 -3.18
C ASN A 95 -7.08 29.94 -4.40
N ILE A 96 -7.17 29.31 -5.57
CA ILE A 96 -6.87 29.88 -6.89
C ILE A 96 -8.13 29.81 -7.75
#